data_AF-A0A2G6FM36-F1
#
_entry.id   AF-A0A2G6FM36-F1
#
_cell.length_a   1.000
_cell.length_b   1.000
_cell.length_c   1.000
_cell.angle_alpha   90.00
_cell.angle_beta   90.00
_cell.angle_gamma   90.00
#
_symmetry.space_group_name_H-M   'P 1'
#
loop_
_entity.id
_entity.type
_entity.pdbx_description
1 polymer ?
#
loop_
_entity_poly.entity_id
_entity_poly.type
_entity_poly.pdbx_seq_one_letter_code
_entity_poly.pdbx_strand_id
1 'polypeptide(L)'
;MRNQYSESLLVHFRRAEELRAEALDCFSIDLNARQLCDLELLLNRGMYPLDGFMNRTRYDMVLETMHLENGTAWPMPICLDIDEEVAQSLSVGKRIALNDSEGFLLAILTVNEVWQPDKKREAKKIYGTDDAAAHPGVRRLYDQVASWYVGGTIEGVSLPIHYDFQSMRLTPSETVRRFTMHGWRRVLGFHTTEYLHCAHREMVLTAARQVGAAVFLHPVADFSDPGDRDYYTQVRCYQAFTTK
;
A
#
# COMPACT_ATOMS: atom_id res chain seq x y z
N MET A 1 -22.99 -1.51 8.47
CA MET A 1 -21.99 -1.44 9.55
C MET A 1 -20.63 -1.34 8.90
N ARG A 2 -19.89 -0.24 9.07
CA ARG A 2 -18.53 -0.14 8.52
C ARG A 2 -17.66 -1.21 9.16
N ASN A 3 -16.91 -1.91 8.32
CA ASN A 3 -16.15 -3.12 8.61
C ASN A 3 -14.87 -2.81 9.40
N GLN A 4 -15.01 -2.08 10.53
CA GLN A 4 -13.89 -1.51 11.28
C GLN A 4 -12.92 -2.58 11.80
N TYR A 5 -13.43 -3.79 12.06
CA TYR A 5 -12.64 -4.91 12.57
C TYR A 5 -12.41 -6.02 11.54
N SER A 6 -12.58 -5.73 10.25
CA SER A 6 -12.22 -6.72 9.23
C SER A 6 -10.73 -6.93 9.11
N GLU A 7 -10.39 -8.20 8.88
CA GLU A 7 -9.05 -8.63 8.50
C GLU A 7 -8.68 -8.22 7.06
N SER A 8 -9.65 -8.02 6.17
CA SER A 8 -9.44 -7.56 4.78
C SER A 8 -10.59 -6.68 4.28
N LEU A 9 -10.38 -5.92 3.20
CA LEU A 9 -11.46 -5.29 2.43
C LEU A 9 -12.04 -6.22 1.35
N LEU A 10 -11.60 -7.48 1.32
CA LEU A 10 -12.17 -8.48 0.42
C LEU A 10 -13.59 -8.79 0.87
N VAL A 11 -14.53 -8.76 -0.08
CA VAL A 11 -15.91 -9.08 0.18
C VAL A 11 -16.13 -10.59 0.22
N HIS A 12 -17.24 -11.01 0.83
CA HIS A 12 -17.67 -12.41 0.78
C HIS A 12 -17.81 -12.89 -0.67
N PHE A 13 -17.46 -14.15 -0.96
CA PHE A 13 -17.40 -14.67 -2.34
C PHE A 13 -18.68 -14.46 -3.16
N ARG A 14 -19.87 -14.52 -2.53
CA ARG A 14 -21.14 -14.21 -3.21
C ARG A 14 -21.23 -12.75 -3.68
N ARG A 15 -20.78 -11.81 -2.85
CA ARG A 15 -20.71 -10.39 -3.23
C ARG A 15 -19.65 -10.19 -4.31
N ALA A 16 -18.55 -10.94 -4.26
CA ALA A 16 -17.52 -10.88 -5.30
C ALA A 16 -18.06 -11.28 -6.69
N GLU A 17 -18.93 -12.30 -6.78
CA GLU A 17 -19.61 -12.63 -8.05
C GLU A 17 -20.51 -11.50 -8.56
N GLU A 18 -21.26 -10.84 -7.67
CA GLU A 18 -22.07 -9.68 -8.02
C GLU A 18 -21.20 -8.53 -8.53
N LEU A 19 -20.09 -8.24 -7.86
CA LEU A 19 -19.14 -7.21 -8.28
C LEU A 19 -18.52 -7.53 -9.65
N ARG A 20 -18.23 -8.81 -9.95
CA ARG A 20 -17.75 -9.20 -11.28
C ARG A 20 -18.78 -8.93 -12.38
N ALA A 21 -20.05 -9.17 -12.10
CA ALA A 21 -21.12 -8.82 -13.04
C ALA A 21 -21.27 -7.30 -13.19
N GLU A 22 -21.26 -6.55 -12.08
CA GLU A 22 -21.31 -5.08 -12.07
C GLU A 22 -20.14 -4.47 -12.84
N ALA A 23 -18.94 -5.06 -12.74
CA ALA A 23 -17.73 -4.54 -13.37
C ALA A 23 -17.80 -4.48 -14.90
N LEU A 24 -18.61 -5.33 -15.55
CA LEU A 24 -18.78 -5.34 -17.01
C LEU A 24 -19.39 -4.04 -17.54
N ASP A 25 -20.23 -3.39 -16.74
CA ASP A 25 -20.90 -2.13 -17.08
C ASP A 25 -20.19 -0.91 -16.46
N CYS A 26 -19.15 -1.14 -15.65
CA CYS A 26 -18.39 -0.07 -15.01
C CYS A 26 -17.32 0.49 -15.94
N PHE A 27 -16.97 1.75 -15.71
CA PHE A 27 -15.72 2.29 -16.24
C PHE A 27 -14.55 1.57 -15.55
N SER A 28 -13.58 1.08 -16.31
CA SER A 28 -12.43 0.35 -15.79
C SER A 28 -11.17 1.19 -15.82
N ILE A 29 -10.32 1.01 -14.81
CA ILE A 29 -8.97 1.57 -14.73
C ILE A 29 -8.00 0.43 -14.51
N ASP A 30 -7.04 0.29 -15.42
CA ASP A 30 -5.93 -0.64 -15.27
C ASP A 30 -4.84 0.06 -14.45
N LEU A 31 -4.51 -0.51 -13.29
CA LEU A 31 -3.61 0.10 -12.34
C LEU A 31 -2.16 -0.04 -12.76
N ASN A 32 -1.39 1.03 -12.59
CA ASN A 32 0.07 0.94 -12.67
C ASN A 32 0.66 0.22 -11.44
N ALA A 33 1.94 -0.17 -11.52
CA ALA A 33 2.59 -0.93 -10.46
C ALA A 33 2.48 -0.26 -9.06
N ARG A 34 2.65 1.06 -8.98
CA ARG A 34 2.55 1.81 -7.72
C ARG A 34 1.14 1.73 -7.14
N GLN A 35 0.14 2.01 -7.96
CA GLN A 35 -1.27 1.97 -7.56
C GLN A 35 -1.71 0.56 -7.19
N LEU A 36 -1.17 -0.47 -7.84
CA LEU A 36 -1.42 -1.86 -7.53
C LEU A 36 -0.93 -2.22 -6.12
N CYS A 37 0.27 -1.78 -5.74
CA CYS A 37 0.79 -1.95 -4.39
C CYS A 37 -0.05 -1.21 -3.34
N ASP A 38 -0.47 0.02 -3.62
CA ASP A 38 -1.37 0.77 -2.73
C ASP A 38 -2.70 0.03 -2.56
N LEU A 39 -3.30 -0.46 -3.66
CA LEU A 39 -4.53 -1.23 -3.62
C LEU A 39 -4.33 -2.52 -2.81
N GLU A 40 -3.26 -3.26 -3.02
CA GLU A 40 -2.98 -4.49 -2.27
C GLU A 40 -2.92 -4.24 -0.76
N LEU A 41 -2.20 -3.18 -0.34
CA LEU A 41 -2.08 -2.81 1.07
C LEU A 41 -3.38 -2.28 1.68
N LEU A 42 -4.23 -1.63 0.89
CA LEU A 42 -5.60 -1.29 1.30
C LEU A 42 -6.45 -2.56 1.47
N LEU A 43 -6.43 -3.45 0.48
CA LEU A 43 -7.23 -4.68 0.46
C LEU A 43 -6.87 -5.64 1.58
N ASN A 44 -5.57 -5.81 1.88
CA ASN A 44 -5.09 -6.68 2.95
C ASN A 44 -5.06 -6.01 4.34
N ARG A 45 -5.54 -4.76 4.45
CA ARG A 45 -5.59 -3.95 5.69
C ARG A 45 -4.22 -3.60 6.27
N GLY A 46 -3.14 -3.70 5.49
CA GLY A 46 -1.84 -3.14 5.83
C GLY A 46 -1.90 -1.62 6.03
N MET A 47 -2.85 -0.95 5.36
CA MET A 47 -3.13 0.48 5.52
C MET A 47 -4.32 0.81 6.46
N TYR A 48 -4.68 -0.09 7.38
CA TYR A 48 -5.68 0.23 8.41
C TYR A 48 -5.32 1.53 9.15
N PRO A 49 -6.25 2.48 9.36
CA PRO A 49 -7.71 2.36 9.30
C PRO A 49 -8.37 2.71 7.97
N LEU A 50 -7.62 2.91 6.89
CA LEU A 50 -8.18 3.27 5.59
C LEU A 50 -9.10 2.16 5.05
N ASP A 51 -10.22 2.58 4.46
CA ASP A 51 -11.22 1.75 3.80
C ASP A 51 -11.29 2.00 2.28
N GLY A 52 -10.30 2.73 1.77
CA GLY A 52 -10.10 3.04 0.37
C GLY A 52 -9.13 4.22 0.19
N PHE A 53 -9.08 4.79 -1.00
CA PHE A 53 -8.25 5.95 -1.29
C PHE A 53 -8.80 7.20 -0.60
N MET A 54 -7.89 8.02 -0.07
CA MET A 54 -8.23 9.23 0.69
C MET A 54 -9.04 10.20 -0.16
N ASN A 55 -9.96 10.94 0.44
CA ASN A 55 -10.58 12.11 -0.17
C ASN A 55 -9.74 13.37 0.10
N ARG A 56 -10.16 14.53 -0.42
CA ARG A 56 -9.41 15.78 -0.28
C ARG A 56 -9.22 16.19 1.18
N THR A 57 -10.26 16.03 2.00
CA THR A 57 -10.20 16.41 3.43
C THR A 57 -9.15 15.61 4.18
N ARG A 58 -9.10 14.28 4.01
CA ARG A 58 -8.09 13.42 4.64
C ARG A 58 -6.70 13.70 4.11
N TYR A 59 -6.59 13.90 2.80
CA TYR A 59 -5.35 14.30 2.15
C TYR A 59 -4.78 15.61 2.76
N ASP A 60 -5.60 16.67 2.82
CA ASP A 60 -5.19 17.96 3.38
C ASP A 60 -4.80 17.83 4.87
N MET A 61 -5.53 17.01 5.64
CA MET A 61 -5.21 16.77 7.04
C MET A 61 -3.86 16.06 7.22
N VAL A 62 -3.58 15.05 6.39
CA VAL A 62 -2.29 14.34 6.38
C VAL A 62 -1.15 15.31 6.02
N LEU A 63 -1.32 16.15 5.01
CA LEU A 63 -0.30 17.13 4.63
C LEU A 63 0.01 18.14 5.74
N GLU A 64 -1.02 18.62 6.45
CA GLU A 64 -0.84 19.68 7.43
C GLU A 64 -0.44 19.17 8.82
N THR A 65 -0.92 17.98 9.19
CA THR A 65 -0.81 17.49 10.57
C THR A 65 -0.06 16.18 10.69
N MET A 66 0.17 15.44 9.60
CA MET A 66 0.69 14.06 9.62
C MET A 66 -0.19 13.09 10.44
N HIS A 67 -1.49 13.35 10.51
CA HIS A 67 -2.45 12.50 11.23
C HIS A 67 -3.73 12.31 10.42
N LEU A 68 -4.42 11.19 10.67
CA LEU A 68 -5.80 10.97 10.24
C LEU A 68 -6.79 11.62 11.21
N GLU A 69 -8.05 11.69 10.80
CA GLU A 69 -9.18 12.24 11.58
C GLU A 69 -9.30 11.65 13.00
N ASN A 70 -8.91 10.39 13.17
CA ASN A 70 -8.96 9.68 14.45
C ASN A 70 -7.68 9.86 15.31
N GLY A 71 -6.74 10.72 14.89
CA GLY A 71 -5.47 10.96 15.58
C GLY A 71 -4.41 9.88 15.33
N THR A 72 -4.62 8.95 14.40
CA THR A 72 -3.58 8.00 13.99
C THR A 72 -2.49 8.73 13.22
N ALA A 73 -1.23 8.61 13.63
CA ALA A 73 -0.09 9.16 12.89
C ALA A 73 -0.03 8.55 11.49
N TRP A 74 0.00 9.41 10.47
CA TRP A 74 -0.06 9.02 9.07
C TRP A 74 0.70 10.05 8.22
N PRO A 75 1.95 9.76 7.84
CA PRO A 75 2.84 10.77 7.29
C PRO A 75 2.71 10.97 5.78
N MET A 76 1.98 10.10 5.06
CA MET A 76 1.95 10.12 3.59
C MET A 76 0.54 9.86 3.04
N PRO A 77 0.03 10.71 2.12
CA PRO A 77 -1.30 10.51 1.56
C PRO A 77 -1.35 9.28 0.65
N ILE A 78 -2.48 8.58 0.68
CA ILE A 78 -2.74 7.42 -0.18
C ILE A 78 -3.91 7.78 -1.11
N CYS A 79 -3.59 8.15 -2.34
CA CYS A 79 -4.54 8.63 -3.34
C CYS A 79 -4.40 7.83 -4.64
N LEU A 80 -5.52 7.59 -5.31
CA LEU A 80 -5.55 7.05 -6.66
C LEU A 80 -5.45 8.21 -7.63
N ASP A 81 -4.36 8.29 -8.38
CA ASP A 81 -4.16 9.29 -9.42
C ASP A 81 -4.70 8.83 -10.77
N ILE A 82 -5.29 9.77 -11.50
CA ILE A 82 -5.86 9.55 -12.84
C ILE A 82 -5.59 10.76 -13.73
N ASP A 83 -5.65 10.53 -15.04
CA ASP A 83 -5.55 11.61 -16.03
C ASP A 83 -6.81 12.48 -16.05
N GLU A 84 -6.67 13.69 -16.58
CA GLU A 84 -7.75 14.68 -16.63
C GLU A 84 -8.94 14.20 -17.46
N GLU A 85 -8.69 13.52 -18.59
CA GLU A 85 -9.74 12.98 -19.44
C GLU A 85 -10.60 11.95 -18.69
N VAL A 86 -9.95 11.13 -17.87
CA VAL A 86 -10.65 10.16 -17.02
C VAL A 86 -11.43 10.92 -15.95
N ALA A 87 -10.81 11.89 -15.28
CA ALA A 87 -11.43 12.66 -14.19
C ALA A 87 -12.73 13.35 -14.63
N GLN A 88 -12.76 13.92 -15.84
CA GLN A 88 -13.94 14.56 -16.41
C GLN A 88 -15.12 13.59 -16.65
N SER A 89 -14.82 12.29 -16.83
CA SER A 89 -15.85 11.26 -17.02
C SER A 89 -16.42 10.72 -15.70
N LEU A 90 -15.81 11.06 -14.56
CA LEU A 90 -16.17 10.55 -13.25
C LEU A 90 -17.07 11.53 -12.49
N SER A 91 -17.94 10.97 -11.67
CA SER A 91 -18.83 11.71 -10.79
C SER A 91 -18.95 11.01 -9.44
N VAL A 92 -19.30 11.77 -8.40
CA VAL A 92 -19.52 11.22 -7.06
C VAL A 92 -20.61 10.16 -7.09
N GLY A 93 -20.36 9.03 -6.44
CA GLY A 93 -21.23 7.85 -6.41
C GLY A 93 -21.04 6.89 -7.57
N LYS A 94 -20.29 7.28 -8.63
CA LYS A 94 -19.95 6.36 -9.72
C LYS A 94 -19.06 5.23 -9.20
N ARG A 95 -19.30 4.02 -9.73
CA ARG A 95 -18.51 2.82 -9.44
C ARG A 95 -17.50 2.60 -10.56
N ILE A 96 -16.27 2.28 -10.19
CA ILE A 96 -15.14 2.08 -11.09
C ILE A 96 -14.55 0.71 -10.81
N ALA A 97 -14.32 -0.07 -11.86
CA ALA A 97 -13.57 -1.31 -11.78
C ALA A 97 -12.06 -1.00 -11.74
N LEU A 98 -11.36 -1.51 -10.75
CA LEU A 98 -9.91 -1.44 -10.64
C LEU A 98 -9.32 -2.79 -11.03
N ASN A 99 -8.50 -2.79 -12.08
CA ASN A 99 -7.89 -3.99 -12.63
C ASN A 99 -6.37 -3.97 -12.43
N ASP A 100 -5.74 -5.14 -12.54
CA ASP A 100 -4.29 -5.19 -12.76
C ASP A 100 -3.93 -4.83 -14.21
N SER A 101 -2.63 -4.87 -14.53
CA SER A 101 -2.12 -4.59 -15.88
C SER A 101 -2.50 -5.64 -16.93
N GLU A 102 -3.00 -6.82 -16.51
CA GLU A 102 -3.50 -7.88 -17.40
C GLU A 102 -5.03 -7.80 -17.59
N GLY A 103 -5.69 -6.82 -16.96
CA GLY A 103 -7.14 -6.59 -17.04
C GLY A 103 -7.96 -7.45 -16.07
N PHE A 104 -7.33 -8.09 -15.08
CA PHE A 104 -8.03 -8.87 -14.08
C PHE A 104 -8.64 -7.97 -13.00
N LEU A 105 -9.94 -8.13 -12.73
CA LEU A 105 -10.66 -7.33 -11.74
C LEU A 105 -10.16 -7.63 -10.31
N LEU A 106 -9.69 -6.59 -9.64
CA LEU A 106 -9.21 -6.67 -8.25
C LEU A 106 -10.20 -6.08 -7.26
N ALA A 107 -10.83 -4.96 -7.60
CA ALA A 107 -11.75 -4.27 -6.70
C ALA A 107 -12.72 -3.35 -7.45
N ILE A 108 -13.80 -2.95 -6.76
CA ILE A 108 -14.65 -1.84 -7.18
C ILE A 108 -14.45 -0.67 -6.23
N LEU A 109 -14.12 0.49 -6.80
CA LEU A 109 -14.08 1.77 -6.11
C LEU A 109 -15.42 2.49 -6.27
N THR A 110 -16.04 2.89 -5.17
CA THR A 110 -17.13 3.87 -5.20
C THR A 110 -16.55 5.27 -4.98
N VAL A 111 -16.68 6.13 -5.99
CA VAL A 111 -16.11 7.49 -5.99
C VAL A 111 -16.81 8.35 -4.94
N ASN A 112 -16.03 8.90 -4.02
CA ASN A 112 -16.50 9.88 -3.05
C ASN A 112 -16.19 11.31 -3.50
N GLU A 113 -15.02 11.51 -4.10
CA GLU A 113 -14.54 12.83 -4.52
C GLU A 113 -13.51 12.68 -5.64
N VAL A 114 -13.50 13.63 -6.57
CA VAL A 114 -12.49 13.77 -7.63
C VAL A 114 -11.99 15.21 -7.59
N TRP A 115 -10.69 15.42 -7.42
CA TRP A 115 -10.12 16.77 -7.30
C TRP A 115 -8.70 16.85 -7.87
N GLN A 116 -8.30 18.06 -8.21
CA GLN A 116 -6.93 18.35 -8.64
C GLN A 116 -6.08 18.78 -7.42
N PRO A 117 -5.01 18.05 -7.07
CA PRO A 117 -4.09 18.43 -6.01
C PRO A 117 -3.11 19.53 -6.44
N ASP A 118 -2.63 20.33 -5.49
CA ASP A 118 -1.43 21.14 -5.66
C ASP A 118 -0.19 20.29 -5.34
N LYS A 119 0.39 19.68 -6.38
CA LYS A 119 1.57 18.82 -6.24
C LYS A 119 2.81 19.55 -5.70
N LYS A 120 2.93 20.87 -5.90
CA LYS A 120 4.06 21.63 -5.34
C LYS A 120 3.91 21.79 -3.84
N ARG A 121 2.68 22.04 -3.37
CA ARG A 121 2.35 22.04 -1.94
C ARG A 121 2.59 20.65 -1.33
N GLU A 122 2.13 19.60 -2.01
CA GLU A 122 2.35 18.21 -1.59
C GLU A 122 3.85 17.91 -1.44
N ALA A 123 4.64 18.24 -2.47
CA ALA A 123 6.08 18.00 -2.48
C ALA A 123 6.79 18.65 -1.29
N LYS A 124 6.50 19.94 -1.02
CA LYS A 124 7.08 20.67 0.12
C LYS A 124 6.69 20.10 1.46
N LYS A 125 5.44 19.67 1.61
CA LYS A 125 4.92 19.15 2.89
C LYS A 125 5.42 17.74 3.19
N ILE A 126 5.54 16.88 2.17
CA ILE A 126 5.94 15.48 2.34
C ILE A 126 7.46 15.30 2.28
N TYR A 127 8.12 15.89 1.28
CA TYR A 127 9.55 15.68 1.04
C TYR A 127 10.43 16.82 1.55
N GLY A 128 9.83 17.91 2.04
CA GLY A 128 10.56 19.10 2.50
C GLY A 128 11.13 19.96 1.38
N THR A 129 10.91 19.61 0.11
CA THR A 129 11.40 20.33 -1.08
C THR A 129 10.45 20.12 -2.26
N ASP A 130 10.39 21.08 -3.18
CA ASP A 130 9.72 20.96 -4.48
C ASP A 130 10.70 20.74 -5.65
N ASP A 131 11.98 20.50 -5.36
CA ASP A 131 13.01 20.27 -6.38
C ASP A 131 13.09 18.80 -6.81
N ALA A 132 12.61 18.51 -8.02
CA ALA A 132 12.67 17.20 -8.65
C ALA A 132 14.09 16.77 -9.07
N ALA A 133 15.03 17.70 -9.22
CA ALA A 133 16.43 17.36 -9.45
C ALA A 133 17.09 16.83 -8.17
N ALA A 134 16.72 17.39 -7.02
CA ALA A 134 17.31 17.06 -5.72
C ALA A 134 16.67 15.86 -5.00
N HIS A 135 15.38 15.55 -5.24
CA HIS A 135 14.68 14.48 -4.50
C HIS A 135 13.94 13.48 -5.43
N PRO A 136 14.24 12.17 -5.36
CA PRO A 136 13.64 11.17 -6.24
C PRO A 136 12.11 11.04 -6.04
N GLY A 137 11.62 11.15 -4.80
CA GLY A 137 10.18 11.17 -4.51
C GLY A 137 9.43 12.35 -5.14
N VAL A 138 10.04 13.54 -5.19
CA VAL A 138 9.45 14.72 -5.86
C VAL A 138 9.43 14.50 -7.37
N ARG A 139 10.51 13.95 -7.92
CA ARG A 139 10.57 13.59 -9.34
C ARG A 139 9.45 12.63 -9.73
N ARG A 140 9.24 11.56 -8.95
CA ARG A 140 8.14 10.62 -9.18
C ARG A 140 6.77 11.29 -9.12
N LEU A 141 6.55 12.16 -8.13
CA LEU A 141 5.28 12.90 -7.98
C LEU A 141 4.97 13.78 -9.21
N TYR A 142 5.97 14.38 -9.83
CA TYR A 142 5.76 15.23 -11.00
C TYR A 142 5.71 14.45 -12.31
N ASP A 143 6.55 13.42 -12.47
CA ASP A 143 6.74 12.75 -13.75
C ASP A 143 5.82 11.54 -13.94
N GLN A 144 5.45 10.84 -12.86
CA GLN A 144 4.76 9.54 -12.94
C GLN A 144 3.33 9.59 -12.39
N VAL A 145 3.07 10.41 -11.38
CA VAL A 145 1.73 10.56 -10.82
C VAL A 145 0.90 11.42 -11.79
N ALA A 146 -0.33 11.04 -12.08
CA ALA A 146 -1.24 11.79 -12.93
C ALA A 146 -1.77 13.07 -12.26
N SER A 147 -2.53 13.89 -12.99
CA SER A 147 -2.85 15.26 -12.58
C SER A 147 -4.05 15.38 -11.63
N TRP A 148 -4.92 14.38 -11.56
CA TRP A 148 -6.12 14.37 -10.71
C TRP A 148 -6.08 13.22 -9.71
N TYR A 149 -6.69 13.41 -8.54
CA TYR A 149 -6.87 12.38 -7.52
C TYR A 149 -8.34 11.98 -7.38
N VAL A 150 -8.54 10.70 -7.11
CA VAL A 150 -9.83 10.10 -6.79
C VAL A 150 -9.77 9.50 -5.39
N GLY A 151 -10.74 9.91 -4.58
CA GLY A 151 -11.00 9.37 -3.25
C GLY A 151 -12.26 8.55 -3.29
N GLY A 152 -12.28 7.43 -2.57
CA GLY A 152 -13.39 6.50 -2.65
C GLY A 152 -13.24 5.33 -1.69
N THR A 153 -14.36 4.66 -1.46
CA THR A 153 -14.37 3.41 -0.68
C THR A 153 -14.19 2.21 -1.60
N ILE A 154 -13.51 1.17 -1.12
CA ILE A 154 -13.13 0.02 -1.94
C ILE A 154 -13.86 -1.23 -1.45
N GLU A 155 -14.46 -1.97 -2.38
CA GLU A 155 -14.90 -3.35 -2.20
C GLU A 155 -13.95 -4.27 -2.97
N GLY A 156 -13.15 -5.07 -2.26
CA GLY A 156 -12.18 -5.97 -2.87
C GLY A 156 -12.79 -7.28 -3.37
N VAL A 157 -12.45 -7.68 -4.59
CA VAL A 157 -12.83 -8.96 -5.21
C VAL A 157 -11.72 -9.99 -5.01
N SER A 158 -10.47 -9.59 -5.23
CA SER A 158 -9.28 -10.44 -5.11
C SER A 158 -8.02 -9.61 -4.89
N LEU A 159 -7.01 -10.22 -4.27
CA LEU A 159 -5.67 -9.64 -4.20
C LEU A 159 -4.94 -9.81 -5.54
N PRO A 160 -3.96 -8.94 -5.85
CA PRO A 160 -3.07 -9.14 -6.98
C PRO A 160 -2.36 -10.51 -6.92
N ILE A 161 -2.18 -11.14 -8.07
CA ILE A 161 -1.52 -12.44 -8.16
C ILE A 161 -0.01 -12.22 -8.25
N HIS A 162 0.73 -12.74 -7.28
CA HIS A 162 2.19 -12.80 -7.30
C HIS A 162 2.65 -14.23 -7.56
N TYR A 163 3.55 -14.44 -8.51
CA TYR A 163 4.08 -15.76 -8.87
C TYR A 163 5.37 -16.12 -8.11
N ASP A 164 5.99 -15.13 -7.53
CA ASP A 164 7.26 -15.14 -6.82
C ASP A 164 7.04 -15.12 -5.30
N PHE A 165 7.88 -15.86 -4.58
CA PHE A 165 7.99 -15.77 -3.11
C PHE A 165 6.68 -15.82 -2.32
N GLN A 166 5.64 -16.50 -2.84
CA GLN A 166 4.28 -16.53 -2.30
C GLN A 166 4.22 -16.87 -0.79
N SER A 167 5.08 -17.78 -0.33
CA SER A 167 5.13 -18.20 1.08
C SER A 167 5.58 -17.10 2.06
N MET A 168 6.17 -16.02 1.54
CA MET A 168 6.67 -14.86 2.29
C MET A 168 5.77 -13.62 2.16
N ARG A 169 4.83 -13.61 1.21
CA ARG A 169 3.85 -12.52 1.01
C ARG A 169 2.64 -12.72 1.92
N LEU A 170 2.85 -12.56 3.22
CA LEU A 170 1.79 -12.73 4.21
C LEU A 170 1.02 -11.44 4.43
N THR A 171 -0.31 -11.56 4.49
CA THR A 171 -1.16 -10.46 4.97
C THR A 171 -0.92 -10.17 6.46
N PRO A 172 -1.29 -8.98 6.96
CA PRO A 172 -1.22 -8.68 8.39
C PRO A 172 -1.91 -9.71 9.29
N SER A 173 -3.10 -10.18 8.92
CA SER A 173 -3.85 -11.19 9.70
C SER A 173 -3.15 -12.55 9.71
N GLU A 174 -2.64 -13.01 8.57
CA GLU A 174 -1.85 -14.23 8.47
C GLU A 174 -0.55 -14.15 9.28
N THR A 175 0.10 -13.00 9.26
CA THR A 175 1.32 -12.72 10.04
C THR A 175 1.06 -12.85 11.54
N VAL A 176 0.00 -12.20 12.05
CA VAL A 176 -0.41 -12.30 13.45
C VAL A 176 -0.82 -13.74 13.82
N ARG A 177 -1.49 -14.45 12.90
CA ARG A 177 -1.82 -15.87 13.08
C ARG A 177 -0.55 -16.72 13.21
N ARG A 178 0.49 -16.46 12.41
CA ARG A 178 1.79 -17.15 12.55
C ARG A 178 2.44 -16.88 13.90
N PHE A 179 2.46 -15.64 14.38
CA PHE A 179 2.99 -15.33 15.71
C PHE A 179 2.28 -16.14 16.80
N THR A 180 0.94 -16.23 16.71
CA THR A 180 0.13 -17.01 17.65
C THR A 180 0.43 -18.50 17.57
N MET A 181 0.52 -19.07 16.37
CA MET A 181 0.85 -20.50 16.16
C MET A 181 2.24 -20.87 16.69
N HIS A 182 3.20 -19.95 16.64
CA HIS A 182 4.53 -20.14 17.21
C HIS A 182 4.62 -19.82 18.71
N GLY A 183 3.52 -19.38 19.35
CA GLY A 183 3.49 -19.02 20.76
C GLY A 183 4.26 -17.73 21.09
N TRP A 184 4.52 -16.88 20.10
CA TRP A 184 5.27 -15.64 20.27
C TRP A 184 4.40 -14.57 20.93
N ARG A 185 4.73 -14.23 22.19
CA ARG A 185 4.03 -13.18 22.95
C ARG A 185 4.58 -11.78 22.71
N ARG A 186 5.85 -11.68 22.33
CA ARG A 186 6.55 -10.42 22.04
C ARG A 186 7.28 -10.59 20.73
N VAL A 187 7.07 -9.65 19.81
CA VAL A 187 7.68 -9.65 18.49
C VAL A 187 8.37 -8.32 18.28
N LEU A 188 9.64 -8.36 17.91
CA LEU A 188 10.43 -7.23 17.48
C LEU A 188 10.39 -7.19 15.95
N GLY A 189 9.70 -6.20 15.40
CA GLY A 189 9.69 -5.95 13.96
C GLY A 189 10.97 -5.25 13.51
N PHE A 190 11.62 -5.78 12.48
CA PHE A 190 12.77 -5.16 11.84
C PHE A 190 12.46 -4.89 10.37
N HIS A 191 12.24 -3.62 10.04
CA HIS A 191 11.91 -3.16 8.70
C HIS A 191 13.16 -2.64 7.98
N THR A 192 13.30 -2.94 6.71
CA THR A 192 14.50 -2.58 5.95
C THR A 192 14.25 -2.59 4.46
N THR A 193 14.87 -1.68 3.74
CA THR A 193 15.02 -1.70 2.27
C THR A 193 16.44 -2.15 1.88
N GLU A 194 17.32 -2.34 2.87
CA GLU A 194 18.76 -2.48 2.68
C GLU A 194 19.22 -3.93 2.84
N TYR A 195 20.38 -4.24 2.27
CA TYR A 195 21.05 -5.52 2.50
C TYR A 195 21.49 -5.67 3.96
N LEU A 196 21.33 -6.88 4.52
CA LEU A 196 21.72 -7.15 5.90
C LEU A 196 23.14 -7.67 5.99
N HIS A 197 23.93 -6.97 6.80
CA HIS A 197 25.28 -7.36 7.17
C HIS A 197 25.31 -7.95 8.59
N CYS A 198 26.44 -8.55 8.97
CA CYS A 198 26.62 -9.13 10.31
C CYS A 198 26.38 -8.11 11.44
N ALA A 199 26.70 -6.82 11.22
CA ALA A 199 26.40 -5.76 12.18
C ALA A 199 24.88 -5.62 12.43
N HIS A 200 24.07 -5.63 11.36
CA HIS A 200 22.61 -5.60 11.49
C HIS A 200 22.09 -6.83 12.23
N ARG A 201 22.67 -8.01 11.97
CA ARG A 201 22.33 -9.26 12.67
C ARG A 201 22.55 -9.16 14.17
N GLU A 202 23.76 -8.77 14.57
CA GLU A 202 24.09 -8.68 15.99
C GLU A 202 23.25 -7.62 16.70
N MET A 203 22.99 -6.49 16.05
CA MET A 203 22.10 -5.44 16.57
C MET A 203 20.69 -5.99 16.83
N VAL A 204 20.06 -6.61 15.82
CA VAL A 204 18.68 -7.10 15.92
C VAL A 204 18.56 -8.24 16.93
N LEU A 205 19.48 -9.21 16.90
CA LEU A 205 19.48 -10.33 17.84
C LEU A 205 19.76 -9.87 19.27
N THR A 206 20.66 -8.90 19.48
CA THR A 206 20.94 -8.36 20.80
C THR A 206 19.72 -7.65 21.37
N ALA A 207 19.07 -6.79 20.58
CA ALA A 207 17.83 -6.12 21.00
C ALA A 207 16.71 -7.13 21.32
N ALA A 208 16.56 -8.16 20.49
CA ALA A 208 15.57 -9.22 20.71
C ALA A 208 15.84 -10.01 22.00
N ARG A 209 17.11 -10.33 22.31
CA ARG A 209 17.51 -10.98 23.57
C ARG A 209 17.23 -10.11 24.78
N GLN A 210 17.54 -8.81 24.72
CA GLN A 210 17.31 -7.87 25.83
C GLN A 210 15.83 -7.75 26.19
N VAL A 211 14.96 -7.72 25.18
CA VAL A 211 13.50 -7.60 25.39
C VAL A 211 12.82 -8.96 25.52
N GLY A 212 13.52 -10.07 25.21
CA GLY A 212 12.96 -11.42 25.20
C GLY A 212 11.82 -11.58 24.19
N ALA A 213 12.06 -11.15 22.95
CA ALA A 213 11.12 -11.12 21.85
C ALA A 213 11.60 -11.99 20.67
N ALA A 214 10.66 -12.53 19.90
CA ALA A 214 10.96 -13.13 18.60
C ALA A 214 11.21 -12.02 17.55
N VAL A 215 12.01 -12.30 16.53
CA VAL A 215 12.30 -11.33 15.47
C VAL A 215 11.36 -11.56 14.29
N PHE A 216 10.70 -10.50 13.85
CA PHE A 216 9.97 -10.45 12.59
C PHE A 216 10.73 -9.56 11.60
N LEU A 217 11.44 -10.21 10.67
CA LEU A 217 12.14 -9.51 9.59
C LEU A 217 11.13 -9.18 8.48
N HIS A 218 10.94 -7.89 8.22
CA HIS A 218 9.93 -7.38 7.28
C HIS A 218 10.56 -6.44 6.24
N PRO A 219 11.27 -6.99 5.25
CA PRO A 219 11.94 -6.19 4.24
C PRO A 219 10.96 -5.65 3.20
N VAL A 220 11.25 -4.47 2.66
CA VAL A 220 10.66 -3.98 1.42
C VAL A 220 11.55 -4.45 0.29
N ALA A 221 10.96 -5.15 -0.66
CA ALA A 221 11.65 -5.66 -1.82
C ALA A 221 10.88 -5.26 -3.09
N ASP A 222 10.39 -4.02 -3.15
CA ASP A 222 9.70 -3.54 -4.34
C ASP A 222 10.16 -2.12 -4.69
N PHE A 223 10.11 -1.79 -5.97
CA PHE A 223 10.61 -0.55 -6.59
C PHE A 223 12.10 -0.30 -6.31
N SER A 224 12.96 -0.95 -7.10
CA SER A 224 14.38 -0.63 -7.13
C SER A 224 14.59 0.84 -7.51
N ASP A 225 15.18 1.63 -6.61
CA ASP A 225 15.73 2.93 -6.95
C ASP A 225 16.90 2.74 -7.95
N PRO A 226 17.25 3.75 -8.77
CA PRO A 226 18.41 3.66 -9.64
C PRO A 226 19.69 3.37 -8.84
N GLY A 227 20.19 2.14 -8.91
CA GLY A 227 21.35 1.67 -8.15
C GLY A 227 21.09 0.42 -7.30
N ASP A 228 19.82 0.09 -7.05
CA ASP A 228 19.46 -1.13 -6.33
C ASP A 228 19.75 -2.38 -7.14
N ARG A 229 20.22 -3.41 -6.44
CA ARG A 229 20.45 -4.75 -7.00
C ARG A 229 19.11 -5.48 -7.18
N ASP A 230 19.09 -6.40 -8.13
CA ASP A 230 17.93 -7.20 -8.52
C ASP A 230 17.11 -7.75 -7.34
N TYR A 231 15.78 -7.62 -7.46
CA TYR A 231 14.76 -8.05 -6.50
C TYR A 231 14.97 -9.47 -5.96
N TYR A 232 15.17 -10.44 -6.86
CA TYR A 232 15.33 -11.84 -6.47
C TYR A 232 16.58 -12.07 -5.65
N THR A 233 17.65 -11.32 -5.94
CA THR A 233 18.90 -11.36 -5.19
C THR A 233 18.70 -10.85 -3.77
N GLN A 234 17.99 -9.74 -3.61
CA GLN A 234 17.70 -9.14 -2.30
C GLN A 234 16.92 -10.11 -1.40
N VAL A 235 15.84 -10.70 -1.91
CA VAL A 235 15.03 -11.67 -1.16
C VAL A 235 15.85 -12.90 -0.75
N ARG A 236 16.68 -13.44 -1.66
CA ARG A 236 17.56 -14.57 -1.34
C ARG A 236 18.60 -14.23 -0.28
N CYS A 237 19.11 -13.00 -0.26
CA CYS A 237 19.99 -12.53 0.81
C CYS A 237 19.30 -12.55 2.18
N TYR A 238 18.04 -12.09 2.28
CA TYR A 238 17.28 -12.18 3.54
C TYR A 238 17.00 -13.63 3.96
N GLN A 239 16.73 -14.54 3.01
CA GLN A 239 16.58 -15.96 3.31
C GLN A 239 17.89 -16.57 3.85
N ALA A 240 19.03 -16.22 3.26
CA ALA A 240 20.33 -16.66 3.75
C ALA A 240 20.62 -16.14 5.17
N PHE A 241 20.18 -14.90 5.47
CA PHE A 241 20.30 -14.29 6.78
C PHE A 241 19.49 -15.01 7.87
N THR A 242 18.32 -15.55 7.53
CA THR A 242 17.45 -16.26 8.50
C THR A 242 17.86 -17.71 8.72
N THR A 243 18.58 -18.32 7.78
CA THR A 243 19.00 -19.73 7.84
C THR A 243 20.35 -19.93 8.55
N LYS A 244 21.22 -18.91 8.54
CA LYS A 244 22.54 -18.92 9.17
C LYS A 244 22.52 -18.24 10.54
#